data_AF-A0A097IIP6-F1
#
_entry.id   AF-A0A097IIP6-F1
#
_cell.length_a   1.000
_cell.length_b   1.000
_cell.length_c   1.000
_cell.angle_alpha   90.00
_cell.angle_beta   90.00
_cell.angle_gamma   90.00
#
_symmetry.space_group_name_H-M   'P 1'
#
loop_
_entity.id
_entity.type
_entity.pdbx_description
1 polymer ?
#
loop_
_entity_poly.entity_id
_entity_poly.type
_entity_poly.pdbx_seq_one_letter_code
_entity_poly.pdbx_strand_id
1 'polypeptide(L)' 'MHSRRRARQWETAFGFALFFAIVSVIQAIINVLRPDPQVWPALLALFFVSVAFFAYRRWRGLVS' A
#
# COMPACT_ATOMS: atom_id res chain seq x y z
N MET A 1 6.55 20.25 20.54
CA MET A 1 5.53 19.20 20.79
C MET A 1 4.60 18.88 19.59
N HIS A 2 4.61 19.63 18.48
CA HIS A 2 3.72 19.35 17.32
C HIS A 2 4.13 18.15 16.44
N SER A 3 5.40 17.71 16.48
CA SER A 3 5.96 16.71 15.57
C SER A 3 5.52 15.26 15.84
N ARG A 4 5.20 14.90 17.10
CA ARG A 4 4.80 13.52 17.45
C ARG A 4 3.39 13.13 16.96
N ARG A 5 2.50 14.10 16.75
CA ARG A 5 1.14 13.81 16.22
C ARG A 5 1.20 13.43 14.74
N ARG A 6 1.99 14.18 13.97
CA ARG A 6 2.16 13.95 12.53
C ARG A 6 2.90 12.64 12.24
N ALA A 7 3.90 12.29 13.05
CA ALA A 7 4.61 11.01 12.94
C ALA A 7 3.66 9.81 13.12
N ARG A 8 2.81 9.82 14.16
CA ARG A 8 1.84 8.74 14.40
C ARG A 8 0.78 8.63 13.31
N GLN A 9 0.31 9.76 12.78
CA GLN A 9 -0.64 9.76 11.65
C GLN A 9 -0.04 9.10 10.41
N TRP A 10 1.24 9.36 10.14
CA TRP A 10 1.95 8.70 9.05
C TRP A 10 2.11 7.20 9.29
N GLU A 11 2.53 6.77 10.49
CA GLU A 11 2.61 5.34 10.85
C GLU A 11 1.30 4.60 10.63
N THR A 12 0.17 5.18 11.06
CA THR A 12 -1.15 4.58 10.83
C THR A 12 -1.51 4.54 9.35
N ALA A 13 -1.26 5.61 8.60
CA ALA A 13 -1.50 5.65 7.15
C ALA A 13 -0.65 4.61 6.40
N PHE A 14 0.58 4.37 6.86
CA PHE A 14 1.45 3.34 6.34
C PHE A 14 0.96 1.93 6.62
N GLY A 15 0.63 1.63 7.87
CA GLY A 15 0.10 0.33 8.25
C GLY A 15 -1.17 0.00 7.45
N PHE A 16 -2.04 1.01 7.28
CA PHE A 16 -3.24 0.90 6.46
C PHE A 16 -2.91 0.63 4.98
N ALA A 17 -2.05 1.44 4.36
CA ALA A 17 -1.68 1.24 2.96
C ALA A 17 -0.98 -0.11 2.71
N LEU A 18 -0.12 -0.55 3.64
CA LEU A 18 0.56 -1.84 3.57
C LEU A 18 -0.42 -3.01 3.68
N PHE A 19 -1.42 -2.92 4.56
CA PHE A 19 -2.46 -3.93 4.68
C PHE A 19 -3.21 -4.13 3.35
N PHE A 20 -3.65 -3.04 2.72
CA PHE A 20 -4.33 -3.13 1.42
C PHE A 20 -3.41 -3.60 0.30
N ALA A 21 -2.12 -3.24 0.33
CA ALA A 21 -1.13 -3.77 -0.60
C ALA A 21 -1.02 -5.30 -0.51
N ILE A 22 -0.96 -5.86 0.70
CA ILE A 22 -0.93 -7.32 0.93
C ILE A 22 -2.22 -7.98 0.42
N VAL A 23 -3.39 -7.45 0.80
CA VAL A 23 -4.70 -7.97 0.35
C VAL A 23 -4.75 -8.03 -1.17
N SER A 24 -4.20 -7.03 -1.83
CA SER A 24 -4.29 -6.94 -3.27
C SER A 24 -3.28 -7.82 -4.01
N VAL A 25 -2.10 -8.08 -3.44
CA VAL A 25 -1.21 -9.16 -3.90
C VAL A 25 -1.91 -10.52 -3.79
N ILE A 26 -2.59 -10.79 -2.68
CA ILE A 26 -3.37 -12.02 -2.49
C ILE A 26 -4.44 -12.13 -3.58
N GLN A 27 -5.17 -11.04 -3.86
CA GLN A 27 -6.16 -11.03 -4.95
C GLN A 27 -5.53 -11.25 -6.33
N ALA A 28 -4.36 -10.70 -6.62
CA ALA A 28 -3.66 -10.94 -7.88
C ALA A 28 -3.26 -12.41 -8.04
N ILE A 29 -2.79 -13.05 -6.97
CA ILE A 29 -2.46 -14.49 -6.95
C ILE A 29 -3.73 -15.32 -7.20
N ILE A 30 -4.82 -15.04 -6.47
CA ILE A 30 -6.11 -15.73 -6.64
C ILE A 30 -6.62 -15.57 -8.07
N ASN A 31 -6.44 -14.39 -8.66
CA ASN A 31 -6.89 -14.09 -10.01
C ASN A 31 -6.07 -14.82 -11.08
N VAL A 32 -4.75 -14.95 -10.91
CA VAL A 32 -3.90 -15.74 -11.82
C VAL A 32 -4.24 -17.23 -11.78
N LEU A 33 -4.68 -17.73 -10.62
CA LEU A 33 -5.10 -19.13 -10.46
C LEU A 33 -6.55 -19.38 -10.92
N ARG A 34 -7.31 -18.33 -11.28
CA ARG A 34 -8.65 -18.48 -11.85
C ARG A 34 -8.59 -18.84 -13.33
N PRO A 35 -9.51 -19.69 -13.82
CA PRO A 35 -9.58 -20.06 -15.23
C PRO A 35 -9.91 -18.88 -16.16
N ASP A 36 -10.62 -17.85 -15.66
CA ASP A 36 -10.81 -16.56 -16.35
C ASP A 36 -10.22 -15.41 -15.50
N PRO A 37 -8.94 -15.07 -15.70
CA PRO A 37 -8.26 -14.02 -14.94
C PRO A 37 -8.78 -12.63 -15.35
N GLN A 38 -9.30 -11.87 -14.38
CA GLN A 38 -9.77 -10.50 -14.56
C GLN A 38 -8.66 -9.49 -14.24
N VAL A 39 -8.51 -8.41 -15.00
CA VAL A 39 -7.38 -7.47 -14.82
C VAL A 39 -7.57 -6.53 -13.62
N TRP A 40 -8.82 -6.29 -13.20
CA TRP A 40 -9.17 -5.30 -12.17
C TRP A 40 -8.50 -5.52 -10.78
N PRO A 41 -8.33 -6.75 -10.25
CA PRO A 41 -7.69 -6.97 -8.95
C PRO A 41 -6.20 -6.63 -8.96
N ALA A 42 -5.51 -6.88 -10.07
CA ALA A 42 -4.10 -6.53 -10.24
C ALA A 42 -3.91 -5.01 -10.34
N LEU A 43 -4.84 -4.29 -10.98
CA LEU A 43 -4.84 -2.83 -11.02
C LEU A 43 -5.08 -2.22 -9.63
N LEU A 44 -5.99 -2.79 -8.84
CA LEU A 44 -6.19 -2.38 -7.45
C LEU A 44 -4.90 -2.60 -6.62
N ALA A 45 -4.16 -3.67 -6.90
CA ALA A 45 -2.92 -3.99 -6.20
C ALA A 45 -1.81 -3.02 -6.50
N LEU A 46 -1.64 -2.75 -7.78
CA LEU A 46 -0.70 -1.76 -8.24
C LEU A 46 -1.00 -0.38 -7.65
N PHE A 47 -2.29 -0.01 -7.54
CA PHE A 47 -2.69 1.25 -6.92
C PHE A 47 -2.30 1.31 -5.43
N PHE A 48 -2.68 0.31 -4.62
CA PHE A 48 -2.34 0.31 -3.19
C PHE A 48 -0.83 0.22 -2.92
N VAL A 49 -0.11 -0.61 -3.68
CA VAL A 49 1.36 -0.71 -3.59
C VAL A 49 2.03 0.60 -3.96
N SER A 50 1.57 1.26 -5.03
CA SER A 50 2.12 2.56 -5.46
C SER A 50 1.90 3.63 -4.38
N VAL A 51 0.69 3.71 -3.82
CA VAL A 51 0.38 4.64 -2.72
C VAL A 51 1.28 4.37 -1.50
N ALA A 52 1.44 3.10 -1.11
CA ALA A 52 2.31 2.72 0.00
C ALA A 52 3.78 3.06 -0.26
N PHE A 53 4.27 2.83 -1.48
CA PHE A 53 5.64 3.14 -1.87
C PHE A 53 5.91 4.66 -1.91
N PHE A 54 5.00 5.46 -2.47
CA PHE A 54 5.12 6.91 -2.48
C PHE A 54 5.08 7.51 -1.08
N ALA A 55 4.20 7.00 -0.22
CA ALA A 55 4.22 7.33 1.19
C ALA A 55 5.61 7.02 1.78
N TYR A 56 6.14 5.81 1.54
CA TYR A 56 7.42 5.32 2.11
C TYR A 56 8.57 6.21 1.72
N ARG A 57 8.64 6.53 0.43
CA ARG A 57 9.67 7.42 -0.11
C ARG A 57 9.57 8.83 0.46
N ARG A 58 8.36 9.37 0.65
CA ARG A 58 8.14 10.68 1.26
C ARG A 58 8.57 10.72 2.72
N TRP A 59 8.32 9.66 3.48
CA TRP A 59 8.73 9.54 4.88
C TRP A 59 10.24 9.38 5.03
N ARG A 60 10.87 8.51 4.24
CA ARG A 60 12.33 8.39 4.19
C ARG A 60 13.01 9.72 3.86
N GLY A 61 12.51 10.46 2.88
CA GLY A 61 13.05 11.78 2.53
C GLY A 61 12.81 12.89 3.57
N LEU A 62 11.98 12.65 4.60
CA LEU A 62 11.83 13.55 5.76
C LEU A 62 12.69 13.13 6.95
N VAL A 63 13.21 11.90 6.93
CA VAL A 63 14.07 11.31 7.97
C VAL A 63 15.56 11.35 7.56
N SER A 64 15.85 11.60 6.27
CA SER A 64 17.19 11.83 5.73
C SER A 64 17.57 13.31 5.84
#